data_AF-S6I6K3-F1
#
_entry.id   AF-S6I6K3-F1
#
_cell.length_a   1.000
_cell.length_b   1.000
_cell.length_c   1.000
_cell.angle_alpha   90.00
_cell.angle_beta   90.00
_cell.angle_gamma   90.00
#
_symmetry.space_group_name_H-M   'P 1'
#
loop_
_entity.id
_entity.type
_entity.pdbx_description
1 polymer ?
#
loop_
_entity_poly.entity_id
_entity_poly.type
_entity_poly.pdbx_seq_one_letter_code
_entity_poly.pdbx_strand_id
1 'polypeptide(L)' 'MDDPLNDSPNGKAPSFWQMLHSVMAAAFGVQSGKNRERDFTHGKPVHFVVLGLLFTIIFAAMLFGVVQLVMHFAVG' A
#
# COMPACT_ATOMS: atom_id res chain seq x y z
N MET A 1 21.81 -37.64 5.61
CA MET A 1 21.42 -36.57 6.54
C MET A 1 20.66 -35.55 5.74
N ASP A 2 19.45 -35.19 6.19
CA ASP A 2 18.42 -34.53 5.40
C ASP A 2 18.81 -33.08 5.01
N ASP A 3 18.57 -32.77 3.74
CA ASP A 3 18.66 -31.48 3.03
C ASP A 3 17.33 -31.41 2.27
N PRO A 4 16.39 -30.40 2.35
CA PRO A 4 16.44 -29.15 1.54
C PRO A 4 15.31 -28.08 1.80
N LEU A 5 15.43 -27.07 2.67
CA LEU A 5 14.33 -26.06 2.85
C LEU A 5 14.47 -24.82 1.96
N ASN A 6 14.54 -25.02 0.64
CA ASN A 6 14.18 -24.01 -0.36
C ASN A 6 12.93 -24.50 -1.12
N ASP A 7 11.78 -24.42 -0.45
CA ASP A 7 10.48 -24.72 -1.05
C ASP A 7 10.04 -23.54 -1.94
N SER A 8 10.49 -23.55 -3.20
CA SER A 8 9.70 -22.99 -4.29
C SER A 8 8.74 -24.08 -4.78
N PRO A 9 7.42 -24.05 -4.49
CA PRO A 9 6.54 -25.04 -5.05
C PRO A 9 6.07 -24.56 -6.43
N ASN A 10 6.85 -24.93 -7.46
CA ASN A 10 6.48 -24.95 -8.87
C ASN A 10 6.31 -23.59 -9.57
N GLY A 11 6.76 -23.51 -10.84
CA GLY A 11 6.46 -22.43 -11.78
C GLY A 11 4.98 -22.36 -12.22
N LYS A 12 4.05 -22.49 -11.27
CA LYS A 12 2.62 -22.30 -11.46
C LYS A 12 2.30 -20.83 -11.30
N ALA A 13 1.44 -20.31 -12.18
CA ALA A 13 0.94 -18.95 -12.09
C ALA A 13 0.40 -18.68 -10.67
N PRO A 14 0.66 -17.50 -10.10
CA PRO A 14 0.16 -17.15 -8.78
C PRO A 14 -1.34 -17.35 -8.76
N SER A 15 -1.84 -17.95 -7.68
CA SER A 15 -3.28 -18.11 -7.56
C SER A 15 -3.96 -16.74 -7.52
N PHE A 16 -5.25 -16.69 -7.86
CA PHE A 16 -6.05 -15.48 -7.69
C PHE A 16 -5.88 -14.86 -6.29
N TRP A 17 -5.78 -15.72 -5.27
CA TRP A 17 -5.53 -15.33 -3.90
C TRP A 17 -4.16 -14.69 -3.68
N GLN A 18 -3.09 -15.17 -4.31
CA GLN A 18 -1.77 -14.53 -4.26
C GLN A 18 -1.72 -13.20 -5.01
N MET A 19 -2.40 -13.12 -6.16
CA MET A 19 -2.53 -11.87 -6.90
C MET A 19 -3.29 -10.81 -6.11
N LEU A 20 -4.41 -11.17 -5.48
CA LEU A 20 -5.17 -10.28 -4.60
C LEU A 20 -4.34 -9.81 -3.39
N HIS A 21 -3.57 -10.72 -2.78
CA HIS A 21 -2.69 -10.39 -1.67
C HIS A 21 -1.58 -9.41 -2.07
N SER A 22 -1.06 -9.54 -3.30
CA SER A 22 -0.09 -8.60 -3.87
C SER A 22 -0.69 -7.22 -4.10
N VAL A 23 -1.90 -7.16 -4.67
CA VAL A 23 -2.60 -5.90 -4.91
C VAL A 23 -2.94 -5.18 -3.60
N MET A 24 -3.31 -5.93 -2.57
CA MET A 24 -3.54 -5.42 -1.22
C MET A 24 -2.24 -4.90 -0.57
N ALA A 25 -1.15 -5.67 -0.59
CA ALA A 25 0.13 -5.21 -0.03
C ALA A 25 0.68 -3.96 -0.75
N ALA A 26 0.42 -3.85 -2.05
CA ALA A 26 0.76 -2.69 -2.86
C ALA A 26 -0.11 -1.46 -2.52
N ALA A 27 -1.41 -1.64 -2.22
CA ALA A 27 -2.31 -0.55 -1.84
C ALA A 27 -1.99 0.05 -0.45
N PHE A 28 -1.43 -0.76 0.46
CA PHE A 28 -1.11 -0.35 1.83
C PHE A 28 0.35 0.09 2.03
N GLY A 29 1.12 0.26 0.96
CA GLY A 29 2.43 0.91 1.03
C GLY A 29 3.53 0.04 1.65
N VAL A 30 3.60 -1.24 1.27
CA VAL A 30 4.68 -2.15 1.71
C VAL A 30 6.04 -1.65 1.21
N GLN A 31 6.67 -0.76 1.97
CA GLN A 31 8.03 -0.32 1.70
C GLN A 31 8.98 -1.44 2.09
N SER A 32 9.73 -1.94 1.10
CA SER A 32 10.84 -2.87 1.30
C SER A 32 11.78 -2.38 2.40
N GLY A 33 12.30 -3.29 3.23
CA GLY A 33 13.20 -2.97 4.34
C GLY A 33 14.41 -2.12 3.93
N LYS A 34 14.92 -2.29 2.71
CA LYS A 34 15.99 -1.46 2.12
C LYS A 34 15.58 0.00 1.93
N ASN A 35 14.33 0.24 1.55
CA ASN A 35 13.79 1.59 1.39
C ASN A 35 13.67 2.26 2.77
N ARG A 36 13.14 1.53 3.75
CA ARG A 36 13.05 1.98 5.13
C ARG A 36 14.43 2.24 5.73
N GLU A 37 15.41 1.37 5.52
CA GLU A 37 16.75 1.58 6.05
C GLU A 37 17.41 2.82 5.45
N ARG A 38 17.33 3.02 4.13
CA ARG A 38 17.83 4.25 3.49
C ARG A 38 17.14 5.51 4.03
N ASP A 39 15.82 5.47 4.09
CA ASP A 39 14.97 6.60 4.44
C ASP A 39 15.11 7.01 5.92
N PHE A 40 15.45 6.04 6.79
CA PHE A 40 15.65 6.26 8.23
C PHE A 40 17.13 6.40 8.66
N THR A 41 18.08 6.01 7.79
CA THR A 41 19.52 6.18 8.04
C THR A 41 20.05 7.51 7.48
N HIS A 42 19.53 7.96 6.34
CA HIS A 42 19.96 9.19 5.67
C HIS A 42 18.87 10.29 5.65
N GLY A 43 17.61 9.95 5.95
CA GLY A 43 16.50 10.89 6.01
C GLY A 43 15.96 11.06 7.43
N LYS A 44 15.25 12.18 7.67
CA LYS A 44 14.53 12.40 8.94
C LYS A 44 13.14 11.75 8.87
N PRO A 45 12.79 10.82 9.78
CA PRO A 45 11.49 10.14 9.79
C PRO A 45 10.28 11.09 9.76
N VAL A 46 10.44 12.29 10.31
CA VAL A 46 9.42 13.34 10.36
C VAL A 46 8.86 13.71 8.98
N HIS A 47 9.68 13.72 7.92
CA HIS A 47 9.21 14.11 6.60
C HIS A 47 8.22 13.09 6.01
N PHE A 48 8.45 11.80 6.25
CA PHE A 48 7.56 10.72 5.81
C PHE A 48 6.21 10.78 6.53
N VAL A 49 6.20 11.13 7.82
CA VAL A 49 4.96 11.30 8.60
C VAL A 49 4.16 12.49 8.09
N VAL A 50 4.82 13.64 7.83
CA VAL A 50 4.13 14.83 7.31
C VAL A 50 3.53 14.56 5.93
N LEU A 51 4.29 13.92 5.03
CA LEU A 51 3.81 13.52 3.70
C LEU A 51 2.63 12.56 3.77
N GLY A 52 2.71 11.54 4.64
CA GLY A 52 1.61 10.60 4.86
C GLY A 52 0.35 11.28 5.38
N LEU A 53 0.50 12.19 6.36
CA LEU A 53 -0.63 12.94 6.92
C LEU A 53 -1.29 13.85 5.87
N LEU A 54 -0.50 14.56 5.08
CA LEU A 54 -1.00 15.41 3.99
C LEU A 54 -1.77 14.58 2.96
N PHE A 55 -1.20 13.44 2.54
CA PHE A 55 -1.85 12.51 1.63
C PHE A 55 -3.20 12.01 2.17
N THR A 56 -3.25 11.63 3.45
CA THR A 56 -4.49 11.16 4.09
C THR A 56 -5.56 12.26 4.13
N ILE A 57 -5.19 13.50 4.43
CA ILE A 57 -6.14 14.63 4.46
C ILE A 57 -6.71 14.88 3.06
N ILE A 58 -5.86 14.89 2.03
CA ILE A 58 -6.29 15.08 0.64
C ILE A 58 -7.21 13.95 0.21
N PHE A 59 -6.88 12.69 0.54
CA PHE A 59 -7.71 11.54 0.23
C PHE A 59 -9.10 11.63 0.88
N ALA A 60 -9.16 12.02 2.16
CA ALA A 60 -10.43 12.20 2.86
C ALA A 60 -11.28 13.34 2.24
N ALA A 61 -10.66 14.46 1.89
CA ALA A 61 -11.33 15.58 1.24
C ALA A 61 -11.88 15.19 -0.15
N MET A 62 -11.11 14.40 -0.91
CA MET A 62 -11.56 13.85 -2.19
C MET A 62 -12.80 12.96 -2.02
N LEU A 63 -12.77 11.99 -1.10
CA LEU A 63 -13.92 11.12 -0.82
C LEU A 63 -15.15 11.93 -0.39
N PHE A 64 -14.95 12.93 0.46
CA PHE A 64 -16.02 13.84 0.87
C PHE A 64 -16.60 14.61 -0.32
N GLY A 65 -15.75 15.16 -1.20
CA GLY A 65 -16.19 15.85 -2.40
C GLY A 65 -16.98 14.95 -3.35
N VAL A 66 -16.54 13.70 -3.54
CA VAL A 66 -17.28 12.71 -4.33
C VAL A 66 -18.66 12.45 -3.74
N VAL A 67 -18.76 12.27 -2.42
CA VAL A 67 -20.07 12.06 -1.76
C VAL A 67 -20.96 13.27 -1.94
N GLN A 68 -20.44 14.49 -1.77
CA GLN A 68 -21.20 15.71 -1.99
C GLN A 68 -21.69 15.83 -3.44
N LEU A 69 -20.84 15.52 -4.41
CA LEU A 69 -21.19 15.52 -5.83
C LEU A 69 -22.32 14.54 -6.13
N VAL A 70 -22.21 13.31 -5.61
CA VAL A 70 -23.25 12.28 -5.78
C VAL A 70 -24.56 12.72 -5.13
N MET A 71 -24.52 13.26 -3.91
CA MET A 71 -25.72 13.74 -3.22
C MET A 71 -26.38 14.90 -3.96
N HIS A 72 -25.60 15.81 -4.54
CA HIS A 72 -26.12 16.92 -5.33
C HIS A 72 -26.88 16.42 -6.57
N PHE A 73 -26.37 15.42 -7.28
CA PHE A 73 -27.06 14.85 -8.45
C PHE A 73 -28.18 13.87 -8.11
N ALA A 74 -28.16 13.26 -6.92
CA ALA A 74 -29.16 12.28 -6.51
C ALA A 74 -30.38 12.91 -5.83
N VAL A 75 -30.21 14.06 -5.17
CA VAL A 75 -31.27 14.76 -4.41
C VAL A 75 -31.68 16.08 -5.08
N GLY A 76 -30.82 16.65 -5.91
CA GLY A 76 -31.09 17.87 -6.68
C GLY A 76 -31.93 17.64 -7.94
#